data_AF-A0AB32TEI3-F1
#
_entry.id   AF-A0AB32TEI3-F1
#
_cell.length_a   1.000
_cell.length_b   1.000
_cell.length_c   1.000
_cell.angle_alpha   90.00
_cell.angle_beta   90.00
_cell.angle_gamma   90.00
#
_symmetry.space_group_name_H-M   'P 1'
#
loop_
_entity.id
_entity.type
_entity.pdbx_description
1 polymer ?
#
loop_
_entity_poly.entity_id
_entity_poly.type
_entity_poly.pdbx_seq_one_letter_code
_entity_poly.pdbx_strand_id
1 'polypeptide(L)'
;MGHSCQHVCVSNGNSYRCKCLQGFVLNDDKQTCSIRGAGAYGQGESVHKGDRKRKNDANQNRESSASVDVCALGHDCQHTCVSSSSSYYCTCPTGFVLMEDKRSCFKANDADADGSASLDYCMLGHECEHICVSDAAAYHCECRRGFVLQEDRKTCSKKRGVDLFFCA
;
A
#
# COMPACT_ATOMS: atom_id res chain seq x y z
N MET A 1 -7.98 -17.00 25.98
CA MET A 1 -8.44 -15.61 26.20
C MET A 1 -7.67 -14.75 25.21
N GLY A 2 -8.32 -14.35 24.11
CA GLY A 2 -7.63 -13.78 22.93
C GLY A 2 -7.04 -12.40 23.22
N HIS A 3 -5.76 -12.21 22.92
CA HIS A 3 -5.10 -10.92 23.02
C HIS A 3 -5.45 -10.08 21.79
N SER A 4 -6.32 -9.09 21.92
CA SER A 4 -6.84 -8.27 20.82
C SER A 4 -6.01 -7.01 20.55
N CYS A 5 -4.69 -7.12 20.47
CA CYS A 5 -3.88 -5.97 20.01
C CYS A 5 -4.15 -5.72 18.52
N GLN A 6 -4.45 -4.48 18.13
CA GLN A 6 -4.69 -4.11 16.73
C GLN A 6 -3.43 -4.23 15.88
N HIS A 7 -2.25 -3.92 16.45
CA HIS A 7 -0.97 -3.99 15.74
C HIS A 7 -0.04 -5.03 16.38
N VAL A 8 0.83 -4.62 17.30
CA VAL A 8 1.91 -5.48 17.80
C VAL A 8 1.63 -5.86 19.26
N CYS A 9 1.53 -7.15 19.55
CA CYS A 9 1.45 -7.67 20.91
C CYS A 9 2.85 -8.03 21.41
N VAL A 10 3.29 -7.44 22.53
CA VAL A 10 4.58 -7.77 23.15
C VAL A 10 4.34 -8.43 24.50
N SER A 11 4.74 -9.68 24.64
CA SER A 11 4.73 -10.41 25.91
C SER A 11 5.95 -10.05 26.77
N ASN A 12 5.74 -9.81 28.05
CA ASN A 12 6.72 -9.48 29.08
C ASN A 12 6.49 -10.40 30.29
N GLY A 13 7.08 -11.59 30.24
CA GLY A 13 6.89 -12.64 31.25
C GLY A 13 5.43 -13.08 31.31
N ASN A 14 4.72 -12.61 32.33
CA ASN A 14 3.31 -12.95 32.59
C ASN A 14 2.31 -11.87 32.14
N SER A 15 2.79 -10.75 31.58
CA SER A 15 1.95 -9.65 31.11
C SER A 15 2.20 -9.37 29.64
N TYR A 16 1.23 -8.79 28.93
CA TYR A 16 1.41 -8.35 27.56
C TYR A 16 1.00 -6.88 27.42
N ARG A 17 1.62 -6.17 26.48
CA ARG A 17 1.24 -4.81 26.11
C ARG A 17 1.13 -4.69 24.61
N CYS A 18 0.12 -3.97 24.15
CA CYS A 18 -0.01 -3.64 22.75
C CYS A 18 0.88 -2.44 22.41
N LYS A 19 1.52 -2.47 21.25
CA LYS A 19 2.29 -1.38 20.65
C LYS A 19 1.72 -1.06 19.28
N CYS A 20 1.83 0.20 18.90
CA CYS A 20 1.42 0.68 17.58
C CYS A 20 2.62 0.85 16.64
N LEU A 21 2.37 0.69 15.34
CA LEU A 21 3.34 0.98 14.30
C LEU A 21 3.70 2.48 14.26
N GLN A 22 4.84 2.80 13.64
CA GLN A 22 5.31 4.19 13.49
C GLN A 22 4.21 5.04 12.85
N GLY A 23 3.93 6.21 13.43
CA GLY A 23 2.83 7.08 12.99
C GLY A 23 1.46 6.79 13.63
N PHE A 24 1.35 5.80 14.53
CA PHE A 24 0.11 5.50 15.25
C PHE A 24 0.30 5.60 16.78
N VAL A 25 -0.68 6.12 17.50
CA VAL A 25 -0.77 6.21 18.98
C VAL A 25 -1.64 5.08 19.50
N LEU A 26 -1.25 4.46 20.60
CA LEU A 26 -2.09 3.51 21.32
C LEU A 26 -3.20 4.28 22.06
N ASN A 27 -4.44 3.90 21.78
CA ASN A 27 -5.62 4.48 22.39
C ASN A 27 -5.79 4.01 23.86
N ASP A 28 -6.68 4.67 24.60
CA ASP A 28 -6.93 4.40 26.03
C ASP A 28 -7.41 2.98 26.34
N ASP A 29 -8.01 2.28 25.37
CA ASP A 29 -8.38 0.87 25.49
C ASP A 29 -7.16 -0.08 25.52
N LYS A 30 -5.95 0.44 25.32
CA LYS A 30 -4.66 -0.29 25.33
C LYS A 30 -4.56 -1.41 24.29
N GLN A 31 -5.45 -1.41 23.29
CA GLN A 31 -5.53 -2.45 22.27
C GLN A 31 -5.46 -1.85 20.85
N THR A 32 -6.19 -0.76 20.62
CA THR A 32 -6.34 -0.10 19.34
C THR A 32 -5.37 1.06 19.15
N CYS A 33 -5.10 1.39 17.89
CA CYS A 33 -4.08 2.31 17.44
C CYS A 33 -4.71 3.33 16.47
N SER A 34 -4.66 4.62 16.81
CA SER A 34 -5.11 5.73 15.96
C SER A 34 -3.94 6.46 15.34
N ILE A 35 -4.08 7.07 14.17
CA ILE A 35 -3.00 7.85 13.54
C ILE A 35 -2.58 9.02 14.46
N ARG A 36 -1.26 9.20 14.66
CA ARG A 36 -0.65 10.37 15.32
C ARG A 36 -0.98 11.60 14.50
N GLY A 37 -1.99 12.35 14.92
CA GLY A 37 -2.29 13.65 14.31
C GLY A 37 -3.32 13.62 13.19
N ALA A 38 -4.42 12.87 13.34
CA ALA A 38 -5.66 13.06 12.58
C ALA A 38 -6.31 14.47 12.73
N GLY A 39 -5.54 15.48 13.12
CA GLY A 39 -5.96 16.87 13.29
C GLY A 39 -5.01 17.90 12.67
N ALA A 40 -4.06 17.52 11.81
CA ALA A 40 -3.11 18.46 11.21
C ALA A 40 -3.00 18.40 9.67
N TYR A 41 -4.01 17.89 8.96
CA TYR A 41 -4.27 18.31 7.59
C TYR A 41 -5.40 19.34 7.63
N GLY A 42 -5.00 20.61 7.78
CA GLY A 42 -5.89 21.75 7.77
C GLY A 42 -6.34 22.07 6.35
N GLN A 43 -7.62 21.83 6.07
CA GLN A 43 -8.42 22.70 5.21
C GLN A 43 -9.70 22.95 5.97
N GLY A 44 -9.78 24.15 6.55
CA GLY A 44 -10.94 24.59 7.29
C GLY A 44 -12.07 24.93 6.33
N GLU A 45 -13.25 24.37 6.59
CA GLU A 45 -14.54 24.99 6.31
C GLU A 45 -15.50 24.55 7.41
N SER A 46 -15.56 25.37 8.46
CA SER A 46 -16.56 25.26 9.53
C SER A 46 -17.84 25.95 9.09
N VAL A 47 -18.65 25.29 8.25
CA VAL A 47 -20.01 25.76 7.97
C VAL A 47 -20.96 25.17 9.02
N HIS A 48 -21.65 26.09 9.69
CA HIS A 48 -22.53 25.89 10.82
C HIS A 48 -23.63 24.85 10.58
N LYS A 49 -23.90 24.06 11.62
CA LYS A 49 -25.15 23.32 11.79
C LYS A 49 -26.32 24.31 11.84
N GLY A 50 -27.20 24.25 10.84
CA GLY A 50 -28.44 25.00 10.77
C GLY A 50 -29.62 24.08 10.41
N ASP A 51 -30.66 24.17 11.23
CA ASP A 51 -31.81 23.29 11.39
C ASP A 51 -32.72 23.00 10.17
N ARG A 52 -33.07 21.70 10.08
CA ARG A 52 -34.39 21.10 9.79
C ARG A 52 -35.44 22.01 9.12
N LYS A 53 -35.54 21.95 7.79
CA LYS A 53 -36.77 22.32 7.06
C LYS A 53 -37.40 21.11 6.36
N ARG A 54 -38.39 20.55 7.06
CA ARG A 54 -39.38 19.58 6.59
C ARG A 54 -40.42 20.32 5.74
N LYS A 55 -40.73 19.85 4.52
CA LYS A 55 -42.11 19.72 3.94
C LYS A 55 -42.13 19.53 2.41
N ASN A 56 -43.11 18.71 2.00
CA ASN A 56 -43.73 18.52 0.67
C ASN A 56 -43.02 17.49 -0.21
N ASP A 57 -43.42 16.22 -0.21
CA ASP A 57 -44.63 15.62 -0.83
C ASP A 57 -44.61 15.62 -2.36
N ALA A 58 -44.88 14.44 -2.92
CA ALA A 58 -45.03 14.10 -4.33
C ALA A 58 -43.74 13.93 -5.16
N ASN A 59 -43.14 12.74 -5.12
CA ASN A 59 -43.29 11.80 -6.23
C ASN A 59 -42.61 10.47 -5.86
N GLN A 60 -43.38 9.39 -6.03
CA GLN A 60 -42.97 8.03 -5.78
C GLN A 60 -42.05 7.58 -6.91
N ASN A 61 -40.73 7.57 -6.67
CA ASN A 61 -39.92 6.53 -7.27
C ASN A 61 -39.03 5.92 -6.19
N ARG A 62 -39.47 4.77 -5.71
CA ARG A 62 -38.68 3.87 -4.89
C ARG A 62 -37.56 3.33 -5.76
N GLU A 63 -36.48 4.07 -5.86
CA GLU A 63 -35.19 3.42 -5.81
C GLU A 63 -34.39 4.25 -4.80
N SER A 64 -34.65 3.94 -3.53
CA SER A 64 -33.62 4.09 -2.52
C SER A 64 -32.46 3.29 -3.07
N SER A 65 -31.60 3.93 -3.85
CA SER A 65 -30.28 3.43 -4.22
C SER A 65 -29.55 3.31 -2.89
N ALA A 66 -29.88 2.27 -2.12
CA ALA A 66 -28.96 1.60 -1.26
C ALA A 66 -27.80 1.35 -2.22
N SER A 67 -26.82 2.25 -2.15
CA SER A 67 -25.63 2.19 -2.97
C SER A 67 -25.11 0.78 -2.77
N VAL A 68 -25.29 -0.06 -3.77
CA VAL A 68 -24.80 -1.42 -3.72
C VAL A 68 -23.30 -1.24 -3.60
N ASP A 69 -22.75 -1.67 -2.47
CA ASP A 69 -21.31 -1.64 -2.26
C ASP A 69 -20.71 -2.70 -3.19
N VAL A 70 -20.47 -2.30 -4.44
CA VAL A 70 -19.90 -3.15 -5.48
C VAL A 70 -18.51 -3.66 -5.10
N CYS A 71 -17.79 -2.98 -4.20
CA CYS A 71 -16.56 -3.51 -3.60
C CYS A 71 -16.83 -4.74 -2.73
N ALA A 72 -17.93 -4.77 -1.97
CA ALA A 72 -18.30 -5.92 -1.16
C ALA A 72 -18.77 -7.13 -1.99
N LEU A 73 -19.13 -6.92 -3.27
CA LEU A 73 -19.49 -7.98 -4.21
C LEU A 73 -18.27 -8.69 -4.84
N GLY A 74 -17.06 -8.20 -4.56
CA GLY A 74 -15.82 -8.71 -5.13
C GLY A 74 -15.24 -7.74 -6.18
N HIS A 75 -13.97 -7.40 -6.00
CA HIS A 75 -13.23 -6.50 -6.87
C HIS A 75 -11.81 -7.01 -7.11
N ASP A 76 -11.17 -6.57 -8.19
CA ASP A 76 -9.80 -6.96 -8.56
C ASP A 76 -8.74 -5.90 -8.19
N CYS A 77 -9.08 -4.92 -7.34
CA CYS A 77 -8.11 -3.93 -6.87
C CYS A 77 -7.00 -4.57 -6.02
N GLN A 78 -5.75 -4.18 -6.27
CA GLN A 78 -4.60 -4.60 -5.46
C GLN A 78 -4.66 -4.04 -4.02
N HIS A 79 -5.23 -2.84 -3.87
CA HIS A 79 -5.36 -2.16 -2.57
C HIS A 79 -6.82 -1.75 -2.31
N THR A 80 -7.12 -0.45 -2.40
CA THR A 80 -8.39 0.09 -1.92
C THR A 80 -9.38 0.16 -3.07
N CYS A 81 -10.54 -0.46 -2.90
CA CYS A 81 -11.69 -0.30 -3.79
C CYS A 81 -12.61 0.80 -3.25
N VAL A 82 -13.11 1.66 -4.14
CA VAL A 82 -14.09 2.69 -3.82
C VAL A 82 -15.35 2.47 -4.65
N SER A 83 -16.45 2.16 -3.96
CA SER A 83 -17.76 2.03 -4.57
C SER A 83 -18.30 3.39 -5.00
N SER A 84 -18.69 3.47 -6.27
CA SER A 84 -19.37 4.61 -6.89
C SER A 84 -20.84 4.24 -7.16
N SER A 85 -21.63 5.20 -7.63
CA SER A 85 -23.08 5.03 -7.83
C SER A 85 -23.48 3.89 -8.76
N SER A 86 -22.61 3.49 -9.68
CA SER A 86 -22.87 2.41 -10.66
C SER A 86 -21.69 1.46 -10.91
N SER A 87 -20.53 1.70 -10.31
CA SER A 87 -19.30 0.92 -10.55
C SER A 87 -18.33 1.11 -9.38
N TYR A 88 -17.14 0.52 -9.44
CA TYR A 88 -16.05 0.80 -8.51
C TYR A 88 -14.81 1.31 -9.24
N TYR A 89 -13.92 1.97 -8.50
CA TYR A 89 -12.58 2.29 -8.96
C TYR A 89 -11.57 1.97 -7.86
N CYS A 90 -10.35 1.62 -8.28
CA CYS A 90 -9.27 1.33 -7.35
C CYS A 90 -8.51 2.61 -7.01
N THR A 91 -8.01 2.69 -5.79
CA THR A 91 -7.15 3.77 -5.30
C THR A 91 -5.94 3.18 -4.61
N CYS A 92 -4.85 3.93 -4.63
CA CYS A 92 -3.57 3.50 -4.10
C CYS A 92 -3.23 4.23 -2.79
N PRO A 93 -2.52 3.58 -1.87
CA PRO A 93 -2.02 4.23 -0.67
C PRO A 93 -1.02 5.35 -1.03
N THR A 94 -0.78 6.27 -0.10
CA THR A 94 0.17 7.37 -0.29
C THR A 94 1.55 6.86 -0.70
N GLY A 95 2.16 7.51 -1.69
CA GLY A 95 3.43 7.07 -2.28
C GLY A 95 3.28 5.94 -3.30
N PHE A 96 2.05 5.52 -3.62
CA PHE A 96 1.77 4.58 -4.69
C PHE A 96 0.86 5.23 -5.73
N VAL A 97 1.09 4.88 -6.99
CA VAL A 97 0.36 5.41 -8.15
C VAL A 97 -0.39 4.26 -8.81
N LEU A 98 -1.62 4.53 -9.24
CA LEU A 98 -2.47 3.56 -9.92
C LEU A 98 -1.98 3.35 -11.35
N MET A 99 -1.78 2.10 -11.74
CA MET A 99 -1.34 1.73 -13.09
C MET A 99 -2.48 1.86 -14.11
N GLU A 100 -2.13 1.79 -15.40
CA GLU A 100 -3.06 1.90 -16.52
C GLU A 100 -4.11 0.78 -16.56
N ASP A 101 -3.81 -0.35 -15.91
CA ASP A 101 -4.75 -1.46 -15.70
C ASP A 101 -5.90 -1.12 -14.73
N LYS A 102 -5.85 0.06 -14.09
CA LYS A 102 -6.80 0.64 -13.13
C LYS A 102 -7.03 -0.21 -11.88
N ARG A 103 -6.12 -1.15 -11.60
CA ARG A 103 -6.28 -2.16 -10.55
C ARG A 103 -5.06 -2.25 -9.67
N SER A 104 -3.90 -2.16 -10.27
CA SER A 104 -2.63 -2.37 -9.60
C SER A 104 -1.99 -1.03 -9.22
N CYS A 105 -1.28 -1.02 -8.09
CA CYS A 105 -0.60 0.15 -7.54
C CYS A 105 0.89 -0.13 -7.49
N PHE A 106 1.70 0.78 -8.02
CA PHE A 106 3.15 0.71 -7.91
C PHE A 106 3.66 1.80 -6.99
N LYS A 107 4.79 1.56 -6.31
CA LYS A 107 5.40 2.58 -5.47
C LYS A 107 6.01 3.65 -6.37
N ALA A 108 5.54 4.88 -6.24
CA ALA A 108 6.30 6.01 -6.75
C ALA A 108 7.52 6.14 -5.84
N ASN A 109 8.70 5.76 -6.34
CA ASN A 109 9.92 6.30 -5.76
C ASN A 109 9.92 7.81 -6.00
N ASP A 110 10.60 8.56 -5.12
CA ASP A 110 10.60 10.03 -5.07
C ASP A 110 10.39 10.62 -6.45
N ALA A 111 9.19 11.17 -6.69
CA ALA A 111 8.83 11.68 -8.00
C ALA A 111 9.93 12.65 -8.44
N ASP A 112 10.56 12.35 -9.58
CA ASP A 112 11.60 13.22 -10.14
C ASP A 112 11.01 14.62 -10.33
N ALA A 113 11.87 15.64 -10.45
CA ALA A 113 11.46 17.05 -10.49
C ALA A 113 10.40 17.41 -11.56
N ASP A 114 10.21 16.55 -12.56
CA ASP A 114 9.19 16.66 -13.61
C ASP A 114 7.83 15.99 -13.27
N GLY A 115 7.68 15.42 -12.08
CA GLY A 115 6.47 14.71 -11.67
C GLY A 115 6.34 13.30 -12.27
N SER A 116 7.36 12.84 -13.00
CA SER A 116 7.44 11.45 -13.45
C SER A 116 7.79 10.56 -12.27
N ALA A 117 6.87 9.70 -11.85
CA ALA A 117 7.16 8.69 -10.85
C ALA A 117 8.17 7.70 -11.45
N SER A 118 9.36 7.60 -10.86
CA SER A 118 10.36 6.60 -11.25
C SER A 118 9.76 5.20 -10.99
N LEU A 119 9.48 4.49 -12.08
CA LEU A 119 8.78 3.20 -12.06
C LEU A 119 9.72 2.13 -11.50
N ASP A 120 9.42 1.61 -10.31
CA ASP A 120 10.15 0.47 -9.76
C ASP A 120 9.74 -0.81 -10.50
N TYR A 121 10.47 -1.12 -11.57
CA TYR A 121 10.24 -2.29 -12.41
C TYR A 121 10.35 -3.63 -11.66
N CYS A 122 11.00 -3.68 -10.48
CA CYS A 122 11.06 -4.89 -9.68
C CYS A 122 9.71 -5.27 -9.06
N MET A 123 8.83 -4.29 -8.87
CA MET A 123 7.50 -4.53 -8.31
C MET A 123 6.51 -5.09 -9.35
N LEU A 124 6.86 -5.12 -10.63
CA LEU A 124 6.00 -5.63 -11.72
C LEU A 124 6.01 -7.16 -11.85
N GLY A 125 6.71 -7.87 -10.95
CA GLY A 125 6.93 -9.31 -11.04
C GLY A 125 8.17 -9.61 -11.88
N HIS A 126 9.31 -9.68 -11.21
CA HIS A 126 10.59 -10.07 -11.82
C HIS A 126 10.86 -11.57 -11.63
N GLU A 127 11.72 -12.13 -12.48
CA GLU A 127 12.14 -13.53 -12.40
C GLU A 127 13.57 -13.69 -11.80
N CYS A 128 14.10 -12.66 -11.16
CA CYS A 128 15.41 -12.71 -10.51
C CYS A 128 15.44 -13.75 -9.37
N GLU A 129 16.46 -14.62 -9.37
CA GLU A 129 16.68 -15.62 -8.31
C GLU A 129 17.05 -14.95 -6.97
N HIS A 130 17.80 -13.85 -7.01
CA HIS A 130 18.36 -13.22 -5.82
C HIS A 130 17.87 -11.78 -5.61
N ILE A 131 18.46 -10.83 -6.32
CA ILE A 131 18.23 -9.40 -6.12
C ILE A 131 17.70 -8.85 -7.44
N CYS A 132 16.62 -8.10 -7.38
CA CYS A 132 16.18 -7.27 -8.49
C CYS A 132 16.56 -5.83 -8.19
N VAL A 133 17.08 -5.15 -9.20
CA VAL A 133 17.43 -3.74 -9.16
C VAL A 133 16.65 -3.03 -10.26
N SER A 134 15.85 -2.04 -9.87
CA SER A 134 15.12 -1.18 -10.80
C SER A 134 16.00 -0.03 -11.24
N ASP A 135 16.20 0.11 -12.55
CA ASP A 135 16.78 1.28 -13.19
C ASP A 135 15.68 2.24 -13.67
N ALA A 136 16.08 3.36 -14.26
CA ALA A 136 15.15 4.38 -14.77
C ALA A 136 14.20 3.88 -15.88
N ALA A 137 14.52 2.78 -16.58
CA ALA A 137 13.75 2.30 -17.73
C ALA A 137 13.46 0.79 -17.72
N ALA A 138 14.11 0.01 -16.84
CA ALA A 138 13.98 -1.43 -16.79
C ALA A 138 14.37 -1.97 -15.41
N TYR A 139 14.37 -3.29 -15.24
CA TYR A 139 15.06 -3.93 -14.12
C TYR A 139 16.16 -4.85 -14.63
N HIS A 140 17.16 -5.08 -13.78
CA HIS A 140 18.12 -6.15 -13.96
C HIS A 140 18.28 -6.96 -12.67
N CYS A 141 18.76 -8.18 -12.81
CA CYS A 141 19.00 -9.05 -11.68
C CYS A 141 20.47 -8.96 -11.24
N GLU A 142 20.68 -8.95 -9.94
CA GLU A 142 21.99 -9.06 -9.32
C GLU A 142 22.07 -10.29 -8.42
N CYS A 143 23.30 -10.74 -8.19
CA CYS A 143 23.56 -11.90 -7.35
C CYS A 143 24.18 -11.49 -6.01
N ARG A 144 23.77 -12.19 -4.95
CA ARG A 144 24.39 -12.06 -3.63
C ARG A 144 25.89 -12.37 -3.72
N ARG A 145 26.67 -11.77 -2.81
CA ARG A 145 28.12 -11.98 -2.73
C ARG A 145 28.47 -13.48 -2.75
N GLY A 146 29.41 -13.85 -3.63
CA GLY A 146 29.82 -15.24 -3.83
C GLY A 146 29.06 -15.97 -4.94
N PHE A 147 28.12 -15.32 -5.62
CA PHE A 147 27.42 -15.84 -6.79
C PHE A 147 27.68 -14.96 -8.02
N VAL A 148 27.51 -15.52 -9.22
CA VAL A 148 27.61 -14.86 -10.54
C VAL A 148 26.28 -15.00 -11.25
N LEU A 149 25.83 -13.92 -11.89
CA LEU A 149 24.64 -13.95 -12.72
C LEU A 149 24.90 -14.83 -13.95
N GLN A 150 23.99 -15.75 -14.24
CA GLN A 150 24.07 -16.60 -15.43
C GLN A 150 23.66 -15.84 -16.69
N GLU A 151 23.85 -16.48 -17.86
CA GLU A 151 23.52 -15.91 -19.17
C GLU A 151 22.03 -15.60 -19.35
N ASP A 152 21.16 -16.29 -18.61
CA ASP A 152 19.72 -16.02 -18.59
C ASP A 152 19.35 -14.68 -17.93
N ARG A 153 20.34 -14.00 -17.32
CA ARG A 153 20.21 -12.73 -16.59
C ARG A 153 19.23 -12.77 -15.43
N LYS A 154 18.90 -13.97 -14.93
CA LYS A 154 17.88 -14.20 -13.91
C LYS A 154 18.42 -15.05 -12.77
N THR A 155 19.14 -16.12 -13.09
CA THR A 155 19.65 -17.08 -12.11
C THR A 155 21.10 -16.80 -11.74
N CYS A 156 21.51 -17.32 -10.58
CA CYS A 156 22.76 -17.02 -9.92
C CYS A 156 23.50 -18.33 -9.59
N SER A 157 24.73 -18.46 -10.08
CA SER A 157 25.59 -19.61 -9.77
C SER A 157 26.70 -19.28 -8.80
N LYS A 158 26.94 -20.17 -7.83
CA LYS A 158 28.02 -20.01 -6.86
C LYS A 158 29.37 -19.89 -7.60
N LYS A 159 30.12 -18.83 -7.31
CA LYS A 159 31.51 -18.66 -7.75
C LYS A 159 32.31 -19.86 -7.26
N ARG A 160 32.70 -20.76 -8.16
CA ARG A 160 33.72 -21.77 -7.83
C ARG A 160 35.05 -21.01 -7.72
N GLY A 161 35.68 -21.11 -6.56
CA GLY A 161 36.81 -20.25 -6.18
C GLY A 161 38.08 -20.56 -6.96
N VAL A 162 38.14 -20.19 -8.24
CA VAL A 162 39.35 -20.31 -9.07
C VAL A 162 39.75 -19.00 -9.78
N ASP A 163 39.10 -17.87 -9.48
CA ASP A 163 39.49 -16.58 -10.07
C ASP A 163 39.62 -15.48 -9.00
N LEU A 164 40.41 -15.76 -7.97
CA LEU A 164 41.14 -14.74 -7.22
C LEU A 164 42.59 -14.67 -7.74
N PHE A 165 42.79 -14.74 -9.05
CA PHE A 165 44.06 -14.33 -9.64
C PHE A 165 44.06 -12.80 -9.73
N PHE A 166 44.54 -12.18 -8.67
CA PHE A 166 45.14 -10.86 -8.74
C PHE A 166 46.20 -10.91 -9.84
N CYS A 167 45.97 -10.23 -10.96
CA CYS A 167 47.10 -9.85 -11.81
C CYS A 167 47.95 -8.87 -11.01
N ALA A 168 49.17 -9.32 -10.72
CA ALA A 168 50.27 -8.53 -10.20
C ALA A 168 50.70 -7.44 -11.19
#